data_AF-A0A8I2FQN3-F1
#
_entry.id   AF-A0A8I2FQN3-F1
#
_cell.length_a   1.000
_cell.length_b   1.000
_cell.length_c   1.000
_cell.angle_alpha   90.00
_cell.angle_beta   90.00
_cell.angle_gamma   90.00
#
_symmetry.space_group_name_H-M   'P 1'
#
loop_
_entity.id
_entity.type
_entity.pdbx_description
1 polymer ?
#
loop_
_entity_poly.entity_id
_entity_poly.type
_entity_poly.pdbx_seq_one_letter_code
_entity_poly.pdbx_strand_id
1 'polypeptide(L)'
;MFFPIKDYNPTNRTAYLTIFIIVINVLVFAYQAVLSDKPLIHHIATTAMVPAEITHFKNMPVRLGVNRFGNPVYYTKRDISPLLTIFTSLFMHGSFMHLFGNMLFLWIFGNNIEDYLGRLRFIFFYFAVGVGASLIHVLFHFNSDIPVIGASGAVSGIMGAYLILYPNARVRTLVFLFFIIT
;
A
#
# COMPACT_ATOMS: atom_id res chain seq x y z
N MET A 1 2.37 -18.74 10.51
CA MET A 1 2.24 -17.28 10.21
C MET A 1 2.31 -16.51 11.53
N PHE A 2 3.12 -15.45 11.59
CA PHE A 2 3.17 -14.53 12.74
C PHE A 2 2.28 -13.34 12.48
N PHE A 3 1.38 -13.04 13.41
CA PHE A 3 0.43 -11.95 13.29
C PHE A 3 0.63 -10.99 14.48
N PRO A 4 1.27 -9.82 14.28
CA PRO A 4 1.57 -8.91 15.37
C PRO A 4 0.27 -8.35 15.96
N ILE A 5 0.19 -8.32 17.29
CA ILE A 5 -0.95 -7.80 18.03
C ILE A 5 -0.63 -6.40 18.55
N LYS A 6 0.57 -6.24 19.12
CA LYS A 6 1.00 -5.02 19.81
C LYS A 6 2.50 -5.06 20.05
N ASP A 7 3.13 -3.90 20.08
CA ASP A 7 4.48 -3.72 20.58
C ASP A 7 4.49 -3.20 22.05
N TYR A 8 5.59 -3.42 22.76
CA TYR A 8 5.75 -2.97 24.15
C TYR A 8 6.58 -1.69 24.29
N ASN A 9 6.82 -0.96 23.20
CA ASN A 9 7.65 0.24 23.24
C ASN A 9 6.77 1.47 23.54
N PRO A 10 6.98 2.17 24.67
CA PRO A 10 6.16 3.32 25.02
C PRO A 10 6.33 4.46 24.01
N THR A 11 5.23 5.16 23.72
CA THR A 11 5.22 6.36 22.88
C THR A 11 4.89 7.59 23.71
N ASN A 12 5.58 8.71 23.49
CA ASN A 12 5.33 9.95 24.22
C ASN A 12 4.32 10.87 23.53
N ARG A 13 4.12 10.73 22.21
CA ARG A 13 3.20 11.54 21.41
C ARG A 13 2.03 10.73 20.87
N THR A 14 0.88 11.38 20.72
CA THR A 14 -0.25 10.85 19.95
C THR A 14 0.12 10.79 18.46
N ALA A 15 -0.09 9.61 17.85
CA ALA A 15 0.26 9.32 16.46
C ALA A 15 -0.82 9.82 15.47
N TYR A 16 -1.00 11.15 15.40
CA TYR A 16 -2.04 11.76 14.58
C TYR A 16 -1.90 11.44 13.09
N LEU A 17 -0.69 11.41 12.55
CA LEU A 17 -0.49 11.14 11.14
C LEU A 17 -0.68 9.67 10.81
N THR A 18 -0.24 8.78 11.69
CA THR A 18 -0.50 7.34 11.58
C THR A 18 -2.01 7.10 11.55
N ILE A 19 -2.76 7.69 12.48
CA ILE A 19 -4.23 7.60 12.51
C ILE A 19 -4.83 8.21 11.25
N PHE A 20 -4.37 9.39 10.82
CA PHE A 20 -4.86 10.05 9.62
C PHE A 20 -4.67 9.18 8.37
N ILE A 21 -3.48 8.59 8.18
CA ILE A 21 -3.19 7.68 7.06
C ILE A 21 -4.09 6.44 7.15
N ILE A 22 -4.33 5.90 8.35
CA ILE A 22 -5.26 4.78 8.51
C ILE A 22 -6.67 5.16 8.08
N VAL A 23 -7.17 6.29 8.58
CA VAL A 23 -8.53 6.76 8.29
C VAL A 23 -8.71 7.01 6.80
N ILE A 24 -7.78 7.69 6.12
CA ILE A 24 -7.92 7.95 4.68
C ILE A 24 -7.88 6.67 3.86
N ASN A 25 -7.05 5.69 4.22
CA ASN A 25 -7.04 4.38 3.55
C ASN A 25 -8.35 3.62 3.75
N VAL A 26 -8.91 3.65 4.95
CA VAL A 26 -10.22 3.05 5.26
C VAL A 26 -11.33 3.74 4.46
N LEU A 27 -11.31 5.07 4.37
CA LEU A 27 -12.29 5.83 3.59
C LEU A 27 -12.19 5.54 2.09
N VAL A 28 -10.98 5.50 1.53
CA VAL A 28 -10.76 5.12 0.11
C VAL A 28 -11.26 3.71 -0.15
N PHE A 29 -10.95 2.75 0.72
CA PHE A 29 -11.43 1.38 0.57
C PHE A 29 -12.96 1.27 0.74
N ALA A 30 -13.55 2.01 1.67
CA ALA A 30 -15.01 2.06 1.83
C ALA A 30 -15.68 2.61 0.56
N TYR A 31 -15.08 3.64 -0.05
CA TYR A 31 -15.50 4.13 -1.36
C TYR A 31 -15.37 3.05 -2.44
N GLN A 32 -14.23 2.35 -2.53
CA GLN A 32 -14.07 1.23 -3.46
C GLN A 32 -15.14 0.15 -3.27
N ALA A 33 -15.50 -0.17 -2.03
CA ALA A 33 -16.44 -1.23 -1.69
C ALA A 33 -17.91 -0.91 -2.05
N VAL A 34 -18.28 0.36 -2.18
CA VAL A 34 -19.64 0.76 -2.60
C VAL A 34 -19.79 0.93 -4.12
N LEU A 35 -18.68 0.92 -4.86
CA LEU A 35 -18.71 1.05 -6.32
C LEU A 35 -19.17 -0.26 -6.98
N SER A 36 -20.06 -0.15 -7.96
CA SER A 36 -20.37 -1.25 -8.88
C SER A 36 -19.18 -1.55 -9.82
N ASP A 37 -19.21 -2.70 -10.50
CA ASP A 37 -18.09 -3.21 -11.31
C ASP A 37 -17.48 -2.17 -12.26
N LYS A 38 -18.28 -1.49 -13.09
CA LYS A 38 -17.79 -0.52 -14.07
C LYS A 38 -17.10 0.70 -13.40
N PRO A 39 -17.74 1.42 -12.46
CA PRO A 39 -17.08 2.47 -11.69
C PRO A 39 -15.83 2.01 -10.92
N LEU A 40 -15.86 0.81 -10.32
CA LEU A 40 -14.72 0.27 -9.59
C LEU A 40 -13.53 0.03 -10.51
N ILE A 41 -13.78 -0.60 -11.66
CA ILE A 41 -12.78 -0.81 -12.71
C ILE A 41 -12.21 0.52 -13.18
N HIS A 42 -13.06 1.51 -13.44
CA HIS A 42 -12.62 2.85 -13.82
C HIS A 42 -11.74 3.49 -12.75
N HIS A 43 -12.13 3.38 -11.49
CA HIS A 43 -11.38 3.93 -10.36
C HIS A 43 -10.01 3.25 -10.23
N ILE A 44 -9.95 1.92 -10.21
CA ILE A 44 -8.69 1.17 -10.16
C ILE A 44 -7.79 1.52 -11.36
N ALA A 45 -8.35 1.52 -12.57
CA ALA A 45 -7.57 1.76 -13.78
C ALA A 45 -7.07 3.20 -13.92
N THR A 46 -7.62 4.15 -13.16
CA THR A 46 -7.16 5.55 -13.18
C THR A 46 -6.19 5.85 -12.04
N THR A 47 -6.41 5.31 -10.84
CA THR A 47 -5.64 5.63 -9.63
C THR A 47 -4.55 4.63 -9.27
N ALA A 48 -4.55 3.43 -9.85
CA ALA A 48 -3.47 2.46 -9.67
C ALA A 48 -2.22 2.85 -10.48
N MET A 49 -1.05 2.50 -9.94
CA MET A 49 0.22 2.69 -10.64
C MET A 49 0.42 1.57 -11.64
N VAL A 50 0.74 1.91 -12.88
CA VAL A 50 1.09 0.91 -13.91
C VAL A 50 2.57 1.09 -14.26
N PRO A 51 3.43 0.08 -14.03
CA PRO A 51 4.86 0.20 -14.28
C PRO A 51 5.23 0.70 -15.67
N ALA A 52 4.58 0.19 -16.72
CA ALA A 52 4.81 0.61 -18.09
C ALA A 52 4.57 2.12 -18.31
N GLU A 53 3.63 2.74 -17.59
CA GLU A 53 3.36 4.17 -17.72
C GLU A 53 4.43 5.03 -17.05
N ILE A 54 4.99 4.54 -15.94
CA ILE A 54 6.09 5.22 -15.24
C ILE A 54 7.35 5.19 -16.09
N THR A 55 7.64 4.05 -16.74
CA THR A 55 8.83 3.90 -17.58
C THR A 55 8.75 4.70 -18.88
N HIS A 56 7.56 4.82 -19.47
CA HIS A 56 7.36 5.56 -20.72
C HIS A 56 6.90 7.01 -20.52
N PHE A 57 6.67 7.44 -19.28
CA PHE A 57 6.19 8.77 -18.92
C PHE A 57 4.92 9.20 -19.69
N LYS A 58 4.03 8.26 -19.98
CA LYS A 58 2.77 8.51 -20.71
C LYS A 58 1.67 7.57 -20.25
N ASN A 59 0.41 8.00 -20.41
CA ASN A 59 -0.74 7.13 -20.18
C ASN A 59 -0.76 6.00 -21.22
N MET A 60 -0.98 4.78 -20.75
CA MET A 60 -0.98 3.56 -21.57
C MET A 60 -2.22 2.71 -21.24
N PRO A 61 -2.65 1.82 -22.16
CA PRO A 61 -3.72 0.89 -21.86
C PRO A 61 -3.39 0.01 -20.65
N VAL A 62 -4.32 -0.05 -19.69
CA VAL A 62 -4.17 -0.85 -18.46
C VAL A 62 -4.84 -2.19 -18.64
N ARG A 63 -4.16 -3.28 -18.31
CA ARG A 63 -4.75 -4.61 -18.37
C ARG A 63 -5.68 -4.83 -17.17
N LEU A 64 -6.96 -5.05 -17.43
CA LEU A 64 -7.98 -5.31 -16.42
C LEU A 64 -8.14 -6.80 -16.09
N GLY A 65 -7.70 -7.68 -17.00
CA GLY A 65 -7.88 -9.12 -16.87
C GLY A 65 -7.96 -9.79 -18.23
N VAL A 66 -8.66 -10.93 -18.27
CA VAL A 66 -8.95 -11.68 -19.49
C VAL A 66 -10.45 -11.88 -19.63
N ASN A 67 -10.95 -11.87 -20.86
CA ASN A 67 -12.35 -12.19 -21.13
C ASN A 67 -12.59 -13.71 -21.14
N ARG A 68 -13.85 -14.12 -21.37
CA ARG A 68 -14.25 -15.55 -21.45
C ARG A 68 -13.54 -16.37 -22.53
N PHE A 69 -12.82 -15.72 -23.45
CA PHE A 69 -12.06 -16.34 -24.53
C PHE A 69 -10.54 -16.30 -24.27
N GLY A 70 -10.10 -15.82 -23.11
CA GLY A 70 -8.69 -15.70 -22.76
C GLY A 70 -7.99 -14.44 -23.30
N ASN A 71 -8.70 -13.55 -24.01
CA ASN A 71 -8.08 -12.35 -24.57
C ASN A 71 -7.96 -11.26 -23.50
N PRO A 72 -6.84 -10.51 -23.45
CA PRO A 72 -6.65 -9.44 -22.49
C PRO A 72 -7.68 -8.32 -22.72
N VAL A 73 -8.23 -7.80 -21.63
CA VAL A 73 -9.15 -6.66 -21.64
C VAL A 73 -8.40 -5.43 -21.16
N TYR A 74 -8.47 -4.35 -21.93
CA TYR A 74 -7.76 -3.11 -21.65
C TYR A 74 -8.70 -1.96 -21.32
N TYR A 75 -8.24 -1.09 -20.42
CA TYR A 75 -8.84 0.19 -20.13
C TYR A 75 -7.96 1.31 -20.72
N THR A 76 -8.52 2.15 -21.59
CA THR A 76 -7.74 3.06 -22.44
C THR A 76 -7.88 4.54 -22.09
N LYS A 77 -8.88 4.92 -21.27
CA LYS A 77 -9.18 6.33 -20.98
C LYS A 77 -8.67 6.74 -19.61
N ARG A 78 -7.46 7.29 -19.53
CA ARG A 78 -6.85 7.80 -18.29
C ARG A 78 -6.58 9.29 -18.36
N ASP A 79 -7.03 9.99 -17.34
CA ASP A 79 -6.93 11.45 -17.24
C ASP A 79 -5.94 11.91 -16.14
N ILE A 80 -5.40 10.98 -15.36
CA ILE A 80 -4.43 11.24 -14.28
C ILE A 80 -3.00 11.04 -14.83
N SER A 81 -2.06 11.90 -14.42
CA SER A 81 -0.64 11.77 -14.76
C SER A 81 -0.04 10.47 -14.18
N PRO A 82 0.77 9.71 -14.94
CA PRO A 82 1.42 8.50 -14.43
C PRO A 82 2.18 8.75 -13.13
N LEU A 83 2.87 9.88 -13.01
CA LEU A 83 3.64 10.21 -11.80
C LEU A 83 2.74 10.39 -10.56
N LEU A 84 1.53 10.89 -10.74
CA LEU A 84 0.57 11.03 -9.63
C LEU A 84 0.06 9.65 -9.15
N THR A 85 0.04 8.66 -10.05
CA THR A 85 -0.41 7.30 -9.71
C THR A 85 0.49 6.60 -8.70
N ILE A 86 1.77 7.00 -8.61
CA ILE A 86 2.70 6.53 -7.56
C ILE A 86 2.15 6.89 -6.17
N PHE A 87 1.51 8.05 -6.02
CA PHE A 87 0.95 8.51 -4.75
C PHE A 87 -0.46 7.97 -4.52
N THR A 88 -1.33 8.01 -5.53
CA THR A 88 -2.72 7.54 -5.37
C THR A 88 -2.78 6.04 -5.13
N SER A 89 -1.88 5.26 -5.74
CA SER A 89 -1.83 3.80 -5.53
C SER A 89 -1.51 3.40 -4.09
N LEU A 90 -0.81 4.24 -3.32
CA LEU A 90 -0.52 3.99 -1.90
C LEU A 90 -1.78 3.94 -1.03
N PHE A 91 -2.91 4.47 -1.52
CA PHE A 91 -4.17 4.49 -0.76
C PHE A 91 -5.19 3.44 -1.22
N MET A 92 -4.91 2.78 -2.34
CA MET A 92 -5.80 1.82 -2.98
C MET A 92 -5.60 0.41 -2.42
N HIS A 93 -6.68 -0.32 -2.15
CA HIS A 93 -6.58 -1.70 -1.66
C HIS A 93 -7.50 -2.64 -2.45
N GLY A 94 -6.97 -3.83 -2.79
CA GLY A 94 -7.67 -4.80 -3.65
C GLY A 94 -8.61 -5.75 -2.90
N SER A 95 -8.48 -5.83 -1.57
CA SER A 95 -9.32 -6.68 -0.73
C SER A 95 -9.30 -6.21 0.71
N PHE A 96 -10.28 -6.67 1.50
CA PHE A 96 -10.34 -6.36 2.93
C PHE A 96 -9.08 -6.83 3.67
N MET A 97 -8.62 -8.06 3.40
CA MET A 97 -7.41 -8.59 4.04
C MET A 97 -6.15 -7.81 3.65
N HIS A 98 -6.10 -7.28 2.42
CA HIS A 98 -5.00 -6.42 1.99
C HIS A 98 -4.99 -5.10 2.76
N LEU A 99 -6.15 -4.44 2.91
CA LEU A 99 -6.28 -3.22 3.75
C LEU A 99 -5.93 -3.53 5.21
N PHE A 100 -6.59 -4.53 5.78
CA PHE A 100 -6.46 -4.90 7.18
C PHE A 100 -5.00 -5.17 7.56
N GLY A 101 -4.28 -5.94 6.73
CA GLY A 101 -2.84 -6.15 6.92
C GLY A 101 -2.07 -4.84 6.97
N ASN A 102 -2.17 -4.00 5.95
CA ASN A 102 -1.45 -2.73 5.91
C ASN A 102 -1.75 -1.83 7.11
N MET A 103 -3.02 -1.69 7.48
CA MET A 103 -3.44 -0.83 8.58
C MET A 103 -3.02 -1.37 9.94
N LEU A 104 -3.04 -2.70 10.13
CA LEU A 104 -2.52 -3.34 11.34
C LEU A 104 -1.02 -3.06 11.53
N PHE A 105 -0.23 -3.31 10.50
CA PHE A 105 1.22 -3.08 10.57
C PHE A 105 1.52 -1.58 10.74
N LEU A 106 0.81 -0.71 10.03
CA LEU A 106 0.95 0.73 10.21
C LEU A 106 0.56 1.18 11.63
N TRP A 107 -0.49 0.61 12.22
CA TRP A 107 -0.91 0.92 13.58
C TRP A 107 0.12 0.50 14.63
N ILE A 108 0.71 -0.69 14.47
CA ILE A 108 1.65 -1.26 15.45
C ILE A 108 3.03 -0.61 15.37
N PHE A 109 3.48 -0.21 14.18
CA PHE A 109 4.84 0.29 13.99
C PHE A 109 4.91 1.79 13.68
N GLY A 110 3.87 2.35 13.05
CA GLY A 110 3.84 3.75 12.61
C GLY A 110 3.85 4.74 13.76
N ASN A 111 3.17 4.42 14.87
CA ASN A 111 3.15 5.23 16.09
C ASN A 111 4.56 5.48 16.66
N ASN A 112 5.41 4.45 16.78
CA ASN A 112 6.77 4.61 17.29
C ASN A 112 7.65 5.42 16.33
N ILE A 113 7.50 5.21 15.02
CA ILE A 113 8.25 5.96 14.01
C ILE A 113 7.81 7.42 13.97
N GLU A 114 6.50 7.70 14.11
CA GLU A 114 5.99 9.07 14.22
C GLU A 114 6.46 9.76 15.50
N ASP A 115 6.50 9.04 16.63
CA ASP A 115 7.01 9.58 17.89
C ASP A 115 8.49 9.96 17.77
N TYR A 116 9.30 9.06 17.21
CA TYR A 116 10.74 9.23 17.00
C TYR A 116 11.07 10.38 16.03
N LEU A 117 10.46 10.37 14.84
CA LEU A 117 10.75 11.36 13.79
C LEU A 117 10.06 12.71 14.06
N GLY A 118 8.94 12.69 14.78
CA GLY A 118 8.00 13.80 14.80
C GLY A 118 7.18 13.89 13.50
N ARG A 119 6.05 14.59 13.57
CA ARG A 119 5.00 14.60 12.52
C ARG A 119 5.53 14.96 11.13
N LEU A 120 6.26 16.07 11.02
CA LEU A 120 6.70 16.57 9.71
C LEU A 120 7.67 15.59 9.02
N ARG A 121 8.62 15.04 9.76
CA ARG A 121 9.58 14.07 9.20
C ARG A 121 8.91 12.73 8.92
N PHE A 122 7.95 12.32 9.73
CA PHE A 122 7.17 11.11 9.51
C PHE A 122 6.41 11.12 8.18
N ILE A 123 5.71 12.22 7.85
CA ILE A 123 4.94 12.26 6.59
C ILE A 123 5.86 12.21 5.36
N PHE A 124 6.98 12.94 5.39
CA PHE A 124 7.98 12.86 4.32
C PHE A 124 8.61 11.47 4.23
N PHE A 125 8.91 10.86 5.37
CA PHE A 125 9.45 9.50 5.41
C PHE A 125 8.48 8.48 4.82
N TYR A 126 7.20 8.52 5.20
CA TYR A 126 6.15 7.63 4.67
C TYR A 126 6.07 7.70 3.14
N PHE A 127 6.00 8.91 2.57
CA PHE A 127 5.95 9.07 1.13
C PHE A 127 7.28 8.73 0.45
N ALA A 128 8.43 9.06 1.05
CA ALA A 128 9.73 8.74 0.48
C ALA A 128 9.93 7.23 0.34
N VAL A 129 9.63 6.45 1.38
CA VAL A 129 9.75 4.98 1.33
C VAL A 129 8.66 4.34 0.45
N GLY A 130 7.46 4.92 0.40
CA GLY A 130 6.42 4.51 -0.55
C GLY A 130 6.83 4.71 -2.01
N VAL A 131 7.30 5.91 -2.37
CA VAL A 131 7.82 6.23 -3.70
C VAL A 131 9.03 5.34 -4.04
N GLY A 132 9.98 5.20 -3.11
CA GLY A 132 11.15 4.35 -3.30
C GLY A 132 10.76 2.90 -3.59
N ALA A 133 9.83 2.33 -2.83
CA ALA A 133 9.31 0.98 -3.06
C ALA A 133 8.61 0.86 -4.43
N SER A 134 7.80 1.84 -4.81
CA SER A 134 7.15 1.88 -6.12
C SER A 134 8.16 1.93 -7.26
N LEU A 135 9.20 2.76 -7.17
CA LEU A 135 10.25 2.86 -8.19
C LEU A 135 11.08 1.57 -8.29
N ILE A 136 11.38 0.93 -7.16
CA ILE A 136 12.02 -0.40 -7.15
C ILE A 136 11.10 -1.42 -7.83
N HIS A 137 9.80 -1.41 -7.53
CA HIS A 137 8.85 -2.31 -8.18
C HIS A 137 8.81 -2.09 -9.70
N VAL A 138 8.80 -0.84 -10.15
CA VAL A 138 8.87 -0.45 -11.56
C VAL A 138 10.15 -0.97 -12.22
N LEU A 139 11.31 -0.85 -11.55
CA LEU A 139 12.59 -1.32 -12.06
C LEU A 139 12.57 -2.83 -12.37
N PHE A 140 11.95 -3.63 -11.50
CA PHE A 140 11.84 -5.08 -11.70
C PHE A 140 10.69 -5.50 -12.63
N HIS A 141 9.76 -4.59 -12.95
CA HIS A 141 8.57 -4.86 -13.78
C HIS A 141 8.42 -3.82 -14.90
N PHE A 142 9.53 -3.46 -15.55
CA PHE A 142 9.70 -2.29 -16.42
C PHE A 142 8.58 -2.06 -17.45
N ASN A 143 8.04 -3.12 -18.07
CA ASN A 143 7.00 -3.05 -19.10
C ASN A 143 5.67 -3.69 -18.70
N SER A 144 5.44 -3.88 -17.39
CA SER A 144 4.20 -4.48 -16.92
C SER A 144 3.01 -3.53 -17.13
N ASP A 145 1.96 -4.05 -17.78
CA ASP A 145 0.66 -3.40 -17.96
C ASP A 145 -0.33 -3.73 -16.82
N ILE A 146 0.14 -4.48 -15.81
CA ILE A 146 -0.64 -4.90 -14.66
C ILE A 146 -0.63 -3.77 -13.61
N PRO A 147 -1.81 -3.28 -13.19
CA PRO A 147 -1.90 -2.22 -12.18
C PRO A 147 -1.46 -2.72 -10.80
N VAL A 148 -0.79 -1.84 -10.06
CA VAL A 148 -0.28 -2.07 -8.71
C VAL A 148 -0.95 -1.08 -7.75
N ILE A 149 -1.39 -1.61 -6.62
CA ILE A 149 -2.09 -0.87 -5.55
C ILE A 149 -1.59 -1.33 -4.19
N GLY A 150 -1.68 -0.46 -3.18
CA GLY A 150 -1.45 -0.78 -1.77
C GLY A 150 -0.41 0.09 -1.11
N ALA A 151 -0.59 0.32 0.19
CA ALA A 151 0.35 1.02 1.06
C ALA A 151 1.60 0.18 1.42
N SER A 152 1.68 -1.07 0.95
CA SER A 152 2.60 -2.10 1.47
C SER A 152 4.07 -1.72 1.37
N GLY A 153 4.49 -1.03 0.32
CA GLY A 153 5.85 -0.50 0.20
C GLY A 153 6.16 0.53 1.30
N ALA A 154 5.24 1.46 1.54
CA ALA A 154 5.40 2.48 2.57
C ALA A 154 5.40 1.87 3.98
N VAL A 155 4.48 0.94 4.24
CA VAL A 155 4.36 0.21 5.52
C VAL A 155 5.60 -0.66 5.78
N SER A 156 6.12 -1.34 4.76
CA SER A 156 7.37 -2.12 4.88
C SER A 156 8.58 -1.21 5.19
N GLY A 157 8.62 -0.01 4.62
CA GLY A 157 9.63 1.00 4.97
C GLY A 157 9.56 1.44 6.43
N ILE A 158 8.35 1.66 6.96
CA ILE A 158 8.11 1.93 8.39
C ILE A 158 8.58 0.77 9.26
N MET A 159 8.25 -0.48 8.88
CA MET A 159 8.72 -1.66 9.60
C MET A 159 10.25 -1.76 9.58
N GLY A 160 10.90 -1.49 8.44
CA GLY A 160 12.35 -1.48 8.32
C GLY A 160 12.99 -0.44 9.26
N ALA A 161 12.43 0.78 9.31
CA ALA A 161 12.87 1.80 10.26
C ALA A 161 12.67 1.35 11.71
N TYR A 162 11.56 0.69 12.02
CA TYR A 162 11.29 0.17 13.36
C TYR A 162 12.32 -0.87 13.80
N LEU A 163 12.67 -1.81 12.91
CA LEU A 163 13.68 -2.82 13.20
C LEU A 163 15.06 -2.22 13.47
N ILE A 164 15.41 -1.12 12.78
CA ILE A 164 16.68 -0.42 12.96
C ILE A 164 16.70 0.38 14.28
N LEU A 165 15.60 1.09 14.58
CA LEU A 165 15.53 1.97 15.75
C LEU A 165 15.27 1.22 17.06
N TYR A 166 14.55 0.10 16.98
CA TYR A 166 14.11 -0.67 18.14
C TYR A 166 14.45 -2.16 18.01
N PRO A 167 15.73 -2.53 17.82
CA PRO A 167 16.15 -3.91 17.53
C PRO A 167 15.84 -4.89 18.68
N ASN A 168 15.71 -4.39 19.90
CA ASN A 168 15.41 -5.19 21.09
C ASN A 168 13.94 -5.07 21.55
N ALA A 169 13.08 -4.38 20.78
CA ALA A 169 11.67 -4.24 21.15
C ALA A 169 10.95 -5.58 21.03
N ARG A 170 10.12 -5.86 22.03
CA ARG A 170 9.29 -7.07 22.04
C ARG A 170 7.97 -6.77 21.33
N VAL A 171 7.68 -7.54 20.29
CA VAL A 171 6.39 -7.51 19.59
C VAL A 171 5.62 -8.76 19.99
N ARG A 172 4.43 -8.58 20.57
CA ARG A 172 3.52 -9.69 20.85
C ARG A 172 2.91 -10.14 19.54
N THR A 173 3.11 -11.40 19.18
CA THR A 173 2.55 -11.99 17.97
C THR A 173 1.61 -13.15 18.32
N LEU A 174 0.56 -13.31 17.53
CA LEU A 174 -0.23 -14.53 17.46
C LEU A 174 0.43 -15.45 16.42
N VAL A 175 0.68 -16.70 16.80
CA VAL A 175 1.28 -17.70 15.92
C VAL A 175 0.17 -18.63 15.43
N PHE A 176 -0.12 -18.58 14.14
CA PHE A 176 -0.94 -19.60 13.48
C PHE A 176 -0.02 -20.69 12.94
N LEU A 177 -0.10 -21.88 13.53
CA LEU A 177 0.51 -23.10 13.01
C LEU A 177 -0.51 -23.77 12.08
N PHE A 178 -0.30 -23.66 10.77
CA PHE A 178 -1.06 -24.47 9.82
C PHE A 178 -0.40 -25.85 9.75
N PHE A 179 -1.06 -26.87 10.28
CA PHE A 179 -0.69 -28.25 9.96
C PHE A 179 -1.33 -28.62 8.64
N ILE A 180 -0.53 -28.78 7.58
CA ILE A 180 -0.98 -29.43 6.35
C ILE A 180 -0.81 -30.94 6.61
N ILE A 181 -1.87 -31.60 7.05
CA ILE A 181 -1.93 -33.07 7.03
C ILE A 181 -2.31 -33.43 5.60
N THR A 182 -1.38 -34.03 4.86
CA THR A 182 -1.64 -34.60 3.53
C THR A 182 -1.59 -36.12 3.64
#